data_AF-A0A372LQA4-F1
#
_entry.id   AF-A0A372LQA4-F1
#
_cell.length_a   1.000
_cell.length_b   1.000
_cell.length_c   1.000
_cell.angle_alpha   90.00
_cell.angle_beta   90.00
_cell.angle_gamma   90.00
#
_symmetry.space_group_name_H-M   'P 1'
#
loop_
_entity.id
_entity.type
_entity.pdbx_description
1 polymer ?
#
loop_
_entity_poly.entity_id
_entity_poly.type
_entity_poly.pdbx_seq_one_letter_code
_entity_poly.pdbx_strand_id
1 'polypeptide(L)' 'MELMFCRLLVSKVTDKIMPLIVGVAIPSIRQSYPIVFLEAIHFKVRKENRIVNKSAYSVLGIIMSRHKEIFGIWIAEK' A
#
# COMPACT_ATOMS: atom_id res chain seq x y z
N MET A 1 -30.42 -16.11 3.75
CA MET A 1 -30.15 -14.66 3.69
C MET A 1 -28.64 -14.47 3.69
N GLU A 2 -27.97 -14.93 2.63
CA GLU A 2 -26.53 -14.73 2.44
C GLU A 2 -26.39 -13.69 1.34
N LEU A 3 -25.80 -12.56 1.70
CA LEU A 3 -25.49 -11.47 0.78
C LEU A 3 -24.45 -11.98 -0.21
N MET A 4 -24.91 -12.44 -1.37
CA MET A 4 -24.11 -12.58 -2.57
C MET A 4 -23.65 -11.17 -2.99
N PHE A 5 -22.62 -10.66 -2.34
CA PHE A 5 -21.97 -9.41 -2.72
C PHE A 5 -21.37 -9.65 -4.11
N CYS A 6 -22.03 -9.13 -5.14
CA CYS A 6 -21.55 -9.22 -6.51
C CYS A 6 -20.11 -8.68 -6.54
N ARG A 7 -19.15 -9.43 -7.11
CA ARG A 7 -17.72 -9.04 -7.11
C ARG A 7 -17.50 -7.61 -7.63
N LEU A 8 -18.32 -7.20 -8.59
CA LEU A 8 -18.32 -5.84 -9.14
C LEU A 8 -18.72 -4.77 -8.12
N LEU A 9 -19.61 -5.08 -7.17
CA LEU A 9 -19.98 -4.17 -6.10
C LEU A 9 -18.81 -3.94 -5.13
N VAL A 10 -18.09 -5.01 -4.76
CA VAL A 10 -16.90 -4.89 -3.91
C VAL A 10 -15.84 -4.00 -4.56
N SER A 11 -15.51 -4.26 -5.84
CA SER A 11 -14.54 -3.42 -6.57
C SER A 11 -14.99 -1.96 -6.63
N LYS A 12 -16.24 -1.69 -7.01
CA LYS A 12 -16.80 -0.32 -7.08
C LYS A 12 -16.76 0.41 -5.73
N VAL A 13 -16.99 -0.29 -4.62
CA VAL A 13 -16.91 0.30 -3.29
C VAL A 13 -15.46 0.62 -2.94
N THR A 14 -14.53 -0.29 -3.22
CA THR A 14 -13.08 -0.06 -2.97
C THR A 14 -12.51 1.03 -3.87
N ASP A 15 -12.98 1.20 -5.11
CA ASP A 15 -12.48 2.26 -5.99
C ASP A 15 -12.75 3.67 -5.43
N LYS A 16 -13.79 3.83 -4.61
CA LYS A 16 -14.15 5.11 -3.99
C LYS A 16 -13.11 5.61 -2.98
N ILE A 17 -12.25 4.74 -2.44
CA ILE A 17 -11.19 5.16 -1.50
C ILE A 17 -9.92 5.65 -2.21
N MET A 18 -9.80 5.47 -3.53
CA MET A 18 -8.63 5.92 -4.29
C MET A 18 -8.28 7.42 -4.11
N PRO A 19 -9.23 8.38 -4.17
CA PRO A 19 -8.92 9.79 -3.93
C PRO A 19 -8.46 10.08 -2.49
N LEU A 20 -8.94 9.31 -1.50
CA LEU A 20 -8.47 9.42 -0.12
C LEU A 20 -7.00 8.98 -0.01
N ILE A 21 -6.61 7.90 -0.69
CA ILE A 21 -5.24 7.38 -0.66
C ILE A 21 -4.26 8.38 -1.27
N VAL A 22 -4.60 9.00 -2.41
CA VAL A 22 -3.73 9.97 -3.10
C VAL A 22 -3.60 11.28 -2.32
N GLY A 23 -4.62 11.67 -1.56
CA GLY A 23 -4.64 12.89 -0.76
C GLY A 23 -4.00 12.76 0.63
N VAL A 24 -3.61 11.56 1.06
CA VAL A 24 -2.94 11.37 2.36
C VAL A 24 -1.51 11.91 2.25
N ALA A 25 -1.29 13.06 2.89
CA ALA A 25 0.03 13.60 3.09
C ALA A 25 0.91 12.57 3.84
N ILE A 26 2.15 12.43 3.41
CA ILE A 26 3.16 11.67 4.15
C ILE A 26 3.19 12.27 5.56
N PRO A 27 3.00 11.48 6.64
CA PRO A 27 3.05 11.99 8.00
C PRO A 27 4.31 12.84 8.19
N SER A 28 4.20 13.95 8.92
CA SER A 28 5.35 14.84 9.19
C SER A 28 6.53 13.99 9.65
N ILE A 29 7.57 13.95 8.80
CA ILE A 29 8.73 13.10 9.02
C ILE A 29 9.40 13.58 10.29
N ARG A 30 9.39 12.74 11.33
CA ARG A 30 10.04 13.07 12.60
C ARG A 30 11.55 13.07 12.42
N GLN A 31 12.23 13.78 13.31
CA GLN A 31 13.67 14.00 13.23
C GLN A 31 14.51 12.72 13.37
N SER A 32 13.99 11.64 13.99
CA SER A 32 14.74 10.39 14.15
C SER A 32 13.85 9.14 14.21
N TYR A 33 14.34 8.07 13.57
CA TYR A 33 13.79 6.72 13.61
C TYR A 33 14.93 5.75 13.96
N PRO A 34 15.03 5.25 15.21
CA PRO A 34 16.10 4.35 15.62
C PRO A 34 16.19 3.06 14.79
N ILE A 35 15.06 2.59 14.25
CA ILE A 35 14.99 1.39 13.42
C ILE A 35 14.11 1.68 12.21
N VAL A 36 14.59 1.31 11.03
CA VAL A 36 13.83 1.37 9.77
C VAL A 36 13.85 -0.01 9.13
N PHE A 37 12.66 -0.48 8.72
CA PHE A 37 12.49 -1.69 7.95
C PHE A 37 12.16 -1.32 6.50
N LEU A 38 12.86 -1.97 5.59
CA LEU A 38 12.60 -1.93 4.15
C LEU A 38 12.26 -3.36 3.72
N GLU A 39 11.08 -3.53 3.13
CA GLU A 39 10.65 -4.82 2.61
C GLU A 39 10.20 -4.70 1.15
N ALA A 40 10.29 -5.82 0.44
CA ALA A 40 9.82 -5.94 -0.94
C ALA A 40 8.87 -7.14 -1.03
N ILE A 41 7.65 -6.90 -1.52
CA ILE A 41 6.65 -7.93 -1.77
C ILE A 41 6.55 -8.10 -3.28
N HIS A 42 6.89 -9.29 -3.77
CA HIS A 42 6.76 -9.62 -5.19
C HIS A 42 5.38 -10.20 -5.48
N PHE A 43 4.70 -9.69 -6.51
CA PHE A 43 3.37 -10.11 -6.89
C PHE A 43 3.18 -10.08 -8.42
N LYS A 44 2.19 -10.84 -8.89
CA LYS A 44 1.84 -10.93 -10.31
C LYS A 44 0.62 -10.06 -10.59
N VAL A 45 0.70 -9.23 -11.61
CA VAL A 45 -0.44 -8.42 -12.10
C VAL A 45 -0.70 -8.71 -13.56
N ARG A 46 -1.97 -8.59 -13.97
CA ARG A 46 -2.33 -8.62 -15.40
C ARG A 46 -2.25 -7.20 -15.94
N LYS A 47 -1.33 -6.95 -16.87
CA LYS A 47 -1.18 -5.69 -17.61
C LYS A 47 -1.20 -6.02 -19.10
N GLU A 48 -2.05 -5.34 -19.88
CA GLU A 48 -2.13 -5.53 -21.34
C GLU A 48 -2.28 -7.01 -21.75
N ASN A 49 -3.18 -7.72 -21.06
CA ASN A 49 -3.45 -9.14 -21.27
C ASN A 49 -2.26 -10.10 -21.00
N ARG A 50 -1.15 -9.60 -20.43
CA ARG A 50 0.01 -10.38 -19.99
C ARG A 50 0.14 -10.38 -18.48
N ILE A 51 0.66 -11.47 -17.92
CA ILE A 51 1.00 -11.54 -16.49
C ILE A 51 2.43 -11.04 -16.34
N VAL A 52 2.60 -9.96 -15.58
CA VAL A 52 3.91 -9.36 -15.30
C VAL A 52 4.19 -9.43 -13.79
N ASN A 53 5.47 -9.58 -13.44
CA ASN A 53 5.90 -9.54 -12.04
C ASN A 53 6.16 -8.07 -11.67
N LYS A 54 5.59 -7.64 -10.54
CA LYS A 54 5.85 -6.34 -9.92
C LYS A 54 6.32 -6.53 -8.48
N SER A 55 6.89 -5.46 -7.94
CA SER A 55 7.37 -5.42 -6.56
C SER A 55 6.80 -4.19 -5.86
N ALA A 56 6.20 -4.39 -4.68
CA ALA A 56 5.79 -3.31 -3.79
C ALA A 56 6.85 -3.17 -2.71
N TYR A 57 7.40 -1.97 -2.57
CA TYR A 57 8.36 -1.63 -1.53
C TYR A 57 7.64 -0.85 -0.45
N SER A 58 7.74 -1.31 0.80
CA SER A 58 7.21 -0.59 1.95
C SER A 58 8.37 -0.13 2.84
N VAL A 59 8.22 1.06 3.42
CA VAL A 59 9.16 1.60 4.40
C VAL A 59 8.42 1.84 5.70
N LEU A 60 8.92 1.23 6.77
CA LEU A 60 8.35 1.28 8.11
C LEU A 60 9.40 1.76 9.11
N GLY A 61 9.09 2.80 9.86
CA GLY A 61 9.94 3.33 10.94
C GLY A 61 9.41 2.95 12.31
N ILE A 62 10.31 2.72 13.25
CA ILE A 62 10.00 2.67 14.67
C ILE A 62 10.44 3.99 15.30
N ILE A 63 9.52 4.70 15.95
CA ILE A 63 9.85 5.92 16.69
C ILE A 63 10.34 5.59 18.11
N MET A 64 10.94 6.56 18.80
CA MET A 64 11.49 6.37 20.15
C MET A 64 10.47 5.85 21.18
N SER A 65 9.19 6.18 21.03
CA SER A 65 8.09 5.64 21.85
C SER A 65 7.64 4.23 21.46
N ARG A 66 8.41 3.54 20.60
CA ARG A 66 8.18 2.17 20.10
C ARG A 66 6.92 2.00 19.25
N HIS A 67 6.34 3.08 18.75
CA HIS A 67 5.28 2.99 17.76
C HIS A 67 5.83 2.82 16.34
N LYS A 68 5.08 2.09 15.53
CA LYS A 68 5.33 1.85 14.11
C LYS A 68 4.67 2.96 13.28
N GLU A 69 5.43 3.60 12.41
CA GLU A 69 4.91 4.55 11.42
C GLU A 69 5.26 4.06 10.01
N ILE A 70 4.28 4.01 9.11
CA ILE A 70 4.47 3.65 7.70
C ILE A 70 4.74 4.95 6.93
N PHE A 71 5.88 5.02 6.24
CA PHE A 71 6.21 6.18 5.39
C PHE A 71 5.49 6.10 4.05
N GLY A 72 5.29 4.89 3.54
CA GLY A 72 4.59 4.69 2.28
C GLY A 72 4.82 3.30 1.68
N ILE A 73 4.13 3.08 0.57
CA ILE A 73 4.28 1.91 -0.29
C ILE A 73 4.47 2.39 -1.72
N TRP A 74 5.51 1.92 -2.39
CA TRP A 74 5.82 2.25 -3.77
C TRP A 74 5.82 1.00 -4.62
N ILE A 75 5.13 1.04 -5.77
CA ILE A 75 5.15 -0.06 -6.73
C ILE A 75 6.23 0.24 -7.75
N ALA A 76 7.25 -0.61 -7.83
CA ALA A 76 8.20 -0.52 -8.93
C ALA A 76 7.60 -1.12 -10.20
N GLU A 77 7.81 -0.42 -11.29
CA GLU A 77 7.56 -0.93 -12.63
C GLU A 77 8.90 -1.41 -13.19
N LYS A 78 8.98 -2.71 -13.50
CA LYS A 78 10.09 -3.30 -14.22
C LYS A 78 9.68 -3.53 -15.66
#